data_AF-A0A953R8A8-F1
#
_entry.id   AF-A0A953R8A8-F1
#
_cell.length_a   1.000
_cell.length_b   1.000
_cell.length_c   1.000
_cell.angle_alpha   90.00
_cell.angle_beta   90.00
_cell.angle_gamma   90.00
#
_symmetry.space_group_name_H-M   'P 1'
#
loop_
_entity.id
_entity.type
_entity.pdbx_description
1 polymer ?
#
loop_
_entity_poly.entity_id
_entity_poly.type
_entity_poly.pdbx_seq_one_letter_code
_entity_poly.pdbx_strand_id
1 'polypeptide(L)'
;MQDRELYHGTNGDNILQIIRTGVLMPNAEGKIYFSERRFDSVLMHGADRSRKATFAVKLRVTFPTTVALQQTATAGVSDTLIVTAATPLQVQVLELYVREPRASTIKTVTGAVAIKKYLSK
;
A
#
# COMPACT_ATOMS: atom_id res chain seq x y z
N MET A 1 2.12 19.95 6.89
CA MET A 1 1.66 18.68 6.29
C MET A 1 2.43 18.48 5.00
N GLN A 2 2.87 17.25 4.71
CA GLN A 2 3.59 16.93 3.48
C GLN A 2 2.91 15.76 2.79
N ASP A 3 2.64 15.88 1.50
CA ASP A 3 2.11 14.79 0.69
C ASP A 3 3.25 14.05 0.00
N ARG A 4 3.20 12.71 0.03
CA ARG A 4 4.16 11.86 -0.68
C ARG A 4 3.44 10.73 -1.39
N GLU A 5 3.94 10.35 -2.57
CA GLU A 5 3.48 9.16 -3.26
C GLU A 5 4.36 7.98 -2.87
N LEU A 6 3.75 6.94 -2.31
CA LEU A 6 4.44 5.80 -1.68
C LEU A 6 3.77 4.49 -2.06
N TYR A 7 4.50 3.39 -1.93
CA TYR A 7 4.00 2.05 -2.26
C TYR A 7 3.76 1.22 -1.01
N HIS A 8 2.64 0.51 -0.97
CA HIS A 8 2.27 -0.37 0.15
C HIS A 8 1.72 -1.70 -0.36
N GLY A 9 2.19 -2.81 0.21
CA GLY A 9 1.69 -4.16 -0.10
C GLY A 9 0.67 -4.61 0.94
N THR A 10 -0.55 -4.93 0.51
CA THR A 10 -1.60 -5.45 1.41
C THR A 10 -2.66 -6.20 0.59
N ASN A 11 -3.52 -6.98 1.25
CA ASN A 11 -4.55 -7.78 0.56
C ASN A 11 -5.69 -6.92 -0.01
N GLY A 12 -6.54 -7.52 -0.88
CA GLY A 12 -7.60 -6.80 -1.57
C GLY A 12 -8.64 -6.19 -0.64
N ASP A 13 -8.98 -6.87 0.46
CA ASP A 13 -10.00 -6.40 1.40
C ASP A 13 -9.52 -5.17 2.19
N ASN A 14 -8.24 -5.15 2.57
CA ASN A 14 -7.61 -3.99 3.19
C ASN A 14 -7.59 -2.80 2.21
N ILE A 15 -7.30 -3.03 0.92
CA ILE A 15 -7.35 -1.98 -0.11
C ILE A 15 -8.77 -1.40 -0.24
N LEU A 16 -9.79 -2.26 -0.27
CA LEU A 16 -11.18 -1.84 -0.29
C LEU A 16 -11.55 -1.02 0.96
N GLN A 17 -11.05 -1.42 2.13
CA GLN A 17 -11.24 -0.66 3.36
C GLN A 17 -10.58 0.72 3.29
N ILE A 18 -9.32 0.79 2.83
CA ILE A 18 -8.59 2.06 2.66
C ILE A 18 -9.33 2.99 1.69
N ILE A 19 -9.83 2.47 0.56
CA ILE A 19 -10.65 3.25 -0.39
C ILE A 19 -11.91 3.79 0.28
N ARG A 20 -12.55 2.99 1.15
CA ARG A 20 -13.80 3.36 1.83
C ARG A 20 -13.57 4.43 2.90
N THR A 21 -12.49 4.31 3.69
CA THR A 21 -12.26 5.16 4.86
C THR A 21 -11.36 6.35 4.57
N GLY A 22 -10.58 6.32 3.49
CA GLY A 22 -9.56 7.32 3.20
C GLY A 22 -8.37 7.29 4.17
N VAL A 23 -8.24 6.23 4.98
CA VAL A 23 -7.17 6.14 5.98
C VAL A 23 -6.45 4.80 5.97
N LEU A 24 -5.17 4.83 6.31
CA LEU A 24 -4.33 3.67 6.55
C LEU A 24 -4.04 3.55 8.05
N MET A 25 -4.37 2.40 8.62
CA MET A 25 -4.18 2.14 10.06
C MET A 25 -2.74 1.72 10.34
N PRO A 26 -2.12 2.21 11.43
CA PRO A 26 -0.88 1.62 11.92
C PRO A 26 -1.10 0.19 12.42
N ASN A 27 -0.03 -0.60 12.40
CA ASN A 27 -0.03 -1.93 13.00
C ASN A 27 -0.05 -1.85 14.55
N ALA A 28 -0.01 -3.00 15.23
CA ALA A 28 -0.01 -3.07 16.69
C ALA A 28 1.18 -2.35 17.37
N GLU A 29 2.28 -2.10 16.65
CA GLU A 29 3.44 -1.34 17.12
C GLU A 29 3.34 0.17 16.80
N GLY A 30 2.22 0.64 16.25
CA GLY A 30 2.08 2.03 15.82
C GLY A 30 2.83 2.34 14.52
N LYS A 31 3.17 1.33 13.71
CA LYS A 31 4.00 1.50 12.50
C LYS A 31 3.23 1.23 11.22
N ILE A 32 3.59 1.97 10.17
CA ILE A 32 3.18 1.74 8.79
C ILE A 32 4.43 1.65 7.93
N TYR A 33 4.44 0.70 7.01
CA TYR A 33 5.58 0.41 6.15
C TYR A 33 5.27 0.74 4.70
N PHE A 34 6.17 1.47 4.07
CA PHE A 34 6.09 1.81 2.64
C PHE A 34 7.41 1.49 1.94
N SER A 35 7.37 1.34 0.62
CA SER A 35 8.53 1.55 -0.24
C SER A 35 8.44 2.93 -0.88
N GLU A 36 9.56 3.64 -0.95
CA GLU A 36 9.61 5.00 -1.49
C GLU A 36 9.71 5.03 -3.02
N ARG A 37 10.26 3.99 -3.64
CA ARG A 37 10.64 4.00 -5.06
C ARG A 37 10.01 2.89 -5.88
N ARG A 38 9.67 1.75 -5.26
CA ARG A 38 9.39 0.50 -5.99
C ARG A 38 8.15 -0.21 -5.49
N PHE A 39 7.18 -0.44 -6.38
CA PHE A 39 6.00 -1.24 -6.05
C PHE A 39 6.29 -2.75 -6.02
N ASP A 40 7.29 -3.19 -6.79
CA ASP A 40 7.51 -4.61 -7.06
C ASP A 40 8.07 -5.35 -5.84
N SER A 41 8.87 -4.65 -5.03
CA SER A 41 9.38 -5.15 -3.76
C SER A 41 8.25 -5.40 -2.76
N VAL A 42 7.23 -4.54 -2.71
CA VAL A 42 6.14 -4.66 -1.75
C VAL A 42 5.05 -5.67 -2.16
N LEU A 43 5.07 -6.20 -3.39
CA LEU A 43 4.13 -7.24 -3.83
C LEU A 43 4.19 -8.50 -2.96
N MET A 44 5.34 -8.82 -2.35
CA MET A 44 5.45 -9.99 -1.46
C MET A 44 4.61 -9.86 -0.19
N HIS A 45 4.23 -8.64 0.20
CA HIS A 45 3.43 -8.37 1.39
C HIS A 45 1.92 -8.28 1.10
N GLY A 46 1.52 -8.29 -0.17
CA GLY A 46 0.11 -8.15 -0.56
C GLY A 46 -0.56 -9.43 -1.03
N ALA A 47 -0.17 -10.59 -0.51
CA ALA A 47 -0.79 -11.85 -0.85
C ALA A 47 -2.29 -11.87 -0.48
N ASP A 48 -3.12 -12.20 -1.46
CA ASP A 48 -4.56 -12.38 -1.31
C ASP A 48 -4.95 -13.78 -1.79
N ARG A 49 -5.31 -14.63 -0.84
CA ARG A 49 -5.65 -16.04 -1.11
C ARG A 49 -7.01 -16.20 -1.80
N SER A 50 -7.98 -15.33 -1.52
CA SER A 50 -9.32 -15.45 -2.11
C SER A 50 -9.27 -15.10 -3.60
N ARG A 51 -8.54 -14.03 -3.94
CA ARG A 51 -8.35 -13.55 -5.31
C ARG A 51 -7.20 -14.24 -6.05
N LYS A 52 -6.47 -15.13 -5.35
CA LYS A 52 -5.29 -15.85 -5.86
C LYS A 52 -4.28 -14.90 -6.52
N ALA A 53 -4.03 -13.74 -5.93
CA ALA A 53 -3.13 -12.74 -6.51
C ALA A 53 -2.27 -12.09 -5.42
N THR A 54 -1.24 -11.34 -5.83
CA THR A 54 -0.48 -10.44 -4.95
C THR A 54 -0.68 -9.01 -5.40
N PHE A 55 -0.88 -8.11 -4.45
CA PHE A 55 -1.21 -6.72 -4.69
C PHE A 55 -0.19 -5.74 -4.11
N ALA A 56 0.01 -4.63 -4.79
CA ALA A 56 0.66 -3.45 -4.25
C ALA A 56 -0.16 -2.23 -4.65
N VAL A 57 -0.20 -1.20 -3.82
CA VAL A 57 -0.89 0.05 -4.13
C VAL A 57 0.06 1.22 -4.12
N LYS A 58 -0.13 2.14 -5.06
CA LYS A 58 0.43 3.48 -4.99
C LYS A 58 -0.54 4.37 -4.22
N LEU A 59 -0.07 4.98 -3.15
CA LEU A 59 -0.85 5.83 -2.26
C LEU A 59 -0.30 7.25 -2.30
N ARG A 60 -1.17 8.25 -2.37
CA ARG A 60 -0.83 9.60 -1.90
C ARG A 60 -1.06 9.62 -0.40
N VAL A 61 -0.02 9.85 0.38
CA VAL A 61 -0.05 9.86 1.85
C VAL A 61 0.17 11.26 2.34
N THR A 62 -0.72 11.76 3.19
CA THR A 62 -0.57 13.06 3.86
C THR A 62 0.00 12.84 5.24
N PHE A 63 1.20 13.35 5.47
CA PHE A 63 1.90 13.26 6.76
C PHE A 63 1.55 14.45 7.66
N PRO A 64 0.99 14.19 8.87
CA PRO A 64 0.99 15.16 9.95
C PRO A 64 2.44 15.52 10.34
N THR A 65 2.66 16.71 10.87
CA THR A 65 4.01 17.14 11.31
C THR A 65 4.54 16.35 12.51
N THR A 66 3.68 15.58 13.18
CA THR A 66 3.98 14.83 14.41
C THR A 66 4.43 13.40 14.16
N VAL A 67 4.40 12.91 12.92
CA VAL A 67 4.84 11.54 12.64
C VAL A 67 6.36 11.44 12.60
N ALA A 68 6.89 10.32 13.10
CA ALA A 68 8.31 10.02 12.95
C ALA A 68 8.54 9.17 11.70
N LEU A 69 9.51 9.57 10.89
CA LEU A 69 9.89 8.90 9.65
C LEU A 69 11.27 8.28 9.81
N GLN A 70 11.41 6.99 9.46
CA GLN A 70 12.68 6.28 9.47
C GLN A 70 12.85 5.54 8.14
N GLN A 71 13.94 5.85 7.43
CA GLN A 71 14.34 5.09 6.25
C GLN A 71 15.31 3.97 6.66
N THR A 72 15.06 2.76 6.18
CA THR A 72 15.93 1.60 6.41
C THR A 72 15.72 0.53 5.34
N ALA A 73 16.58 -0.47 5.29
CA ALA A 73 16.34 -1.67 4.52
C ALA A 73 15.63 -2.73 5.39
N THR A 74 14.60 -3.37 4.86
CA THR A 74 13.95 -4.53 5.46
C THR A 74 13.99 -5.73 4.52
N ALA A 75 13.62 -6.92 5.01
CA ALA A 75 13.58 -8.12 4.18
C ALA A 75 12.73 -7.89 2.91
N GLY A 76 13.35 -8.03 1.73
CA GLY A 76 12.70 -7.87 0.43
C GLY A 76 12.46 -6.44 -0.06
N VAL A 77 12.69 -5.42 0.78
CA VAL A 77 12.45 -4.00 0.45
C VAL A 77 13.64 -3.16 0.92
N SER A 78 14.49 -2.72 -0.01
CA SER A 78 15.73 -2.01 0.32
C SER A 78 15.53 -0.53 0.69
N ASP A 79 14.38 0.03 0.34
CA ASP A 79 14.03 1.44 0.46
C ASP A 79 12.79 1.63 1.33
N THR A 80 12.73 0.89 2.44
CA THR A 80 11.61 0.92 3.36
C THR A 80 11.56 2.24 4.10
N LEU A 81 10.41 2.91 4.00
CA LEU A 81 10.04 4.01 4.88
C LEU A 81 9.10 3.49 5.96
N ILE A 82 9.57 3.51 7.20
CA ILE A 82 8.78 3.22 8.38
C ILE A 82 8.22 4.54 8.90
N VAL A 83 6.91 4.57 9.10
CA VAL A 83 6.20 5.71 9.65
C VAL A 83 5.61 5.30 10.99
N THR A 84 6.07 5.93 12.06
CA THR A 84 5.50 5.74 13.40
C THR A 84 4.41 6.78 13.63
N ALA A 85 3.18 6.31 13.81
CA ALA A 85 1.99 7.13 13.99
C ALA A 85 1.06 6.51 15.04
N ALA A 86 0.57 7.35 15.97
CA ALA A 86 -0.41 6.94 16.98
C ALA A 86 -1.85 6.93 16.45
N THR A 87 -2.09 7.56 15.29
CA THR A 87 -3.41 7.69 14.66
C THR A 87 -3.35 7.26 13.20
N PRO A 88 -4.50 6.95 12.57
CA PRO A 88 -4.56 6.61 11.16
C PRO A 88 -4.00 7.73 10.27
N LEU A 89 -3.30 7.36 9.20
CA LEU A 89 -2.81 8.32 8.19
C LEU A 89 -3.86 8.54 7.12
N GLN A 90 -4.05 9.80 6.72
CA GLN A 90 -4.88 10.13 5.56
C GLN A 90 -4.17 9.69 4.28
N VAL A 91 -4.89 8.91 3.45
CA VAL A 91 -4.35 8.38 2.21
C VAL A 91 -5.38 8.37 1.09
N GLN A 92 -4.89 8.45 -0.15
CA GLN A 92 -5.67 8.22 -1.35
C GLN A 92 -5.03 7.11 -2.19
N VAL A 93 -5.82 6.10 -2.57
CA VAL A 93 -5.36 5.04 -3.49
C VAL A 93 -5.37 5.55 -4.92
N LEU A 94 -4.18 5.58 -5.55
CA LEU A 94 -3.99 6.08 -6.90
C LEU A 94 -3.94 4.93 -7.92
N GLU A 95 -3.15 3.90 -7.65
CA GLU A 95 -2.93 2.77 -8.54
C GLU A 95 -2.91 1.46 -7.74
N LEU A 96 -3.37 0.38 -8.38
CA LEU A 96 -3.24 -1.00 -7.93
C LEU A 96 -2.36 -1.75 -8.93
N TYR A 97 -1.31 -2.39 -8.44
CA TYR A 97 -0.49 -3.33 -9.17
C TYR A 97 -0.87 -4.75 -8.77
N VAL A 98 -1.07 -5.60 -9.77
CA VAL A 98 -1.54 -6.97 -9.60
C VAL A 98 -0.57 -7.94 -10.24
N ARG A 99 -0.14 -8.93 -9.45
CA ARG A 99 0.56 -10.10 -9.95
C ARG A 99 -0.29 -11.35 -9.71
N GLU A 100 -0.82 -11.88 -10.80
CA GLU A 100 -1.55 -13.15 -10.84
C GLU A 100 -0.57 -14.34 -10.88
N PRO A 101 -1.00 -15.56 -10.53
CA PRO A 101 -0.13 -16.72 -10.50
C PRO A 101 0.37 -17.04 -11.90
N ARG A 102 1.68 -17.26 -12.04
CA ARG A 102 2.35 -17.56 -13.33
C ARG A 102 2.24 -16.45 -14.37
N ALA A 103 1.79 -15.24 -13.99
CA ALA A 103 1.76 -14.12 -14.90
C ALA A 103 3.20 -13.64 -15.20
N SER A 104 3.50 -13.45 -16.48
CA SER A 104 4.77 -12.86 -16.93
C SER A 104 4.81 -11.34 -16.77
N THR A 105 3.65 -10.71 -16.58
CA THR A 105 3.49 -9.26 -16.51
C THR A 105 2.64 -8.82 -15.33
N ILE A 106 2.99 -7.67 -14.75
CA ILE A 106 2.18 -7.00 -13.74
C ILE A 106 1.07 -6.22 -14.43
N LYS A 107 -0.16 -6.36 -13.95
CA LYS A 107 -1.30 -5.56 -14.39
C LYS A 107 -1.44 -4.32 -13.51
N THR A 108 -1.70 -3.18 -14.12
CA THR A 108 -1.98 -1.92 -13.40
C THR A 108 -3.45 -1.53 -13.56
N VAL A 109 -4.09 -1.13 -12.47
CA VAL A 109 -5.44 -0.58 -12.44
C VAL A 109 -5.39 0.80 -11.78
N THR A 110 -5.80 1.84 -12.50
CA THR A 110 -5.68 3.24 -12.05
C THR A 110 -7.02 3.78 -11.58
N GLY A 111 -7.00 4.47 -10.43
CA GLY A 111 -8.15 5.18 -9.87
C GLY A 111 -9.04 4.31 -8.98
N ALA A 112 -9.48 4.89 -7.86
CA ALA A 112 -10.22 4.19 -6.81
C ALA A 112 -11.48 3.46 -7.31
N VAL A 113 -12.23 4.04 -8.26
CA VAL A 113 -13.44 3.41 -8.82
C VAL A 113 -13.11 2.13 -9.59
N ALA A 114 -12.10 2.18 -10.47
CA ALA A 114 -11.69 1.01 -11.25
C ALA A 114 -11.07 -0.07 -10.35
N ILE A 115 -10.29 0.33 -9.35
CA ILE A 115 -9.69 -0.55 -8.35
C ILE A 115 -10.79 -1.27 -7.55
N LYS A 116 -11.77 -0.53 -7.03
CA LYS A 116 -12.91 -1.11 -6.31
C LYS A 116 -13.66 -2.12 -7.19
N LYS A 117 -13.96 -1.75 -8.44
CA LYS A 117 -14.59 -2.66 -9.40
C LYS A 117 -13.74 -3.90 -9.69
N TYR A 118 -12.42 -3.79 -9.72
CA TYR A 118 -11.53 -4.94 -9.93
C TYR A 118 -11.54 -5.89 -8.73
N LEU A 119 -11.44 -5.35 -7.51
CA LEU A 119 -11.34 -6.14 -6.27
C LEU A 119 -12.68 -6.72 -5.78
N SER A 120 -13.81 -6.22 -6.27
CA SER A 120 -15.15 -6.76 -5.95
C SER A 120 -15.63 -7.85 -6.90
N LYS A 121 -14.79 -8.32 -7.83
CA LYS A 121 -15.05 -9.50 -8.67
C LYS A 121 -14.64 -10.77 -7.95
#